data_AF-A0AAW8CZY2-F1
#
_entry.id   AF-A0AAW8CZY2-F1
#
_cell.length_a   1.000
_cell.length_b   1.000
_cell.length_c   1.000
_cell.angle_alpha   90.00
_cell.angle_beta   90.00
_cell.angle_gamma   90.00
#
_symmetry.space_group_name_H-M   'P 1'
#
loop_
_entity.id
_entity.type
_entity.pdbx_description
1 polymer ?
#
loop_
_entity_poly.entity_id
_entity_poly.type
_entity_poly.pdbx_seq_one_letter_code
_entity_poly.pdbx_strand_id
1 'polypeptide(L)'
;MFNPSQEDVRRFFCDVYAKHRQGLPMEALETIAAGWIDEHPEYHEDLADADAAVARVYDGSNGRENPFLHLSMHLSISEQCSIDQPRGIRQAVELLAARRGSLLHAHHEAMDCLGQMMWESQRAGRPPDGDGYVACVQRRATKD
;
A
#
# COMPACT_ATOMS: atom_id res chain seq x y z
N MET A 1 8.33 -5.09 -18.24
CA MET A 1 7.97 -4.61 -16.89
C MET A 1 6.55 -4.11 -16.99
N PHE A 2 5.59 -4.79 -16.37
CA PHE A 2 4.20 -4.33 -16.35
C PHE A 2 4.17 -3.15 -15.38
N ASN A 3 4.09 -1.92 -15.88
CA ASN A 3 3.95 -0.74 -15.06
C ASN A 3 2.53 -0.21 -15.31
N PRO A 4 1.55 -0.58 -14.47
CA PRO A 4 0.17 -0.18 -14.70
C PRO A 4 0.07 1.34 -14.73
N SER A 5 -0.76 1.87 -15.61
CA SER A 5 -1.06 3.30 -15.63
C SER A 5 -1.82 3.70 -14.37
N GLN A 6 -1.87 5.00 -14.08
CA GLN A 6 -2.69 5.52 -12.99
C GLN A 6 -4.17 5.13 -13.17
N GLU A 7 -4.67 5.12 -14.41
CA GLU A 7 -6.03 4.70 -14.70
C GLU A 7 -6.24 3.21 -14.40
N ASP A 8 -5.30 2.34 -14.77
CA ASP A 8 -5.40 0.90 -14.49
C ASP A 8 -5.50 0.62 -12.99
N VAL A 9 -4.67 1.29 -12.17
CA VAL A 9 -4.70 1.15 -10.71
C VAL A 9 -6.03 1.61 -10.12
N ARG A 10 -6.56 2.74 -10.61
CA ARG A 10 -7.84 3.28 -10.14
C ARG A 10 -9.00 2.34 -10.46
N ARG A 11 -9.09 1.90 -11.72
CA ARG A 11 -10.12 0.97 -12.17
C ARG A 11 -10.02 -0.36 -11.43
N PHE A 12 -8.80 -0.85 -11.17
CA PHE A 12 -8.59 -2.06 -10.39
C PHE A 12 -9.23 -1.96 -8.99
N PHE A 13 -8.92 -0.93 -8.19
CA PHE A 13 -9.49 -0.83 -6.84
C PHE A 13 -11.00 -0.58 -6.84
N CYS A 14 -11.53 0.18 -7.80
CA CYS A 14 -12.98 0.35 -7.96
C CYS A 14 -13.67 -0.98 -8.31
N ASP A 15 -13.08 -1.79 -9.18
CA ASP A 15 -13.61 -3.12 -9.52
C ASP A 15 -13.56 -4.09 -8.34
N VAL A 16 -12.44 -4.12 -7.60
CA VAL A 16 -12.32 -4.91 -6.36
C VAL A 16 -13.39 -4.50 -5.35
N TYR A 17 -13.57 -3.20 -5.12
CA TYR A 17 -14.60 -2.71 -4.20
C TYR A 17 -16.00 -3.13 -4.65
N ALA A 18 -16.32 -2.98 -5.94
CA ALA A 18 -17.60 -3.40 -6.50
C ALA A 18 -17.84 -4.92 -6.36
N LYS A 19 -16.85 -5.74 -6.68
CA LYS A 19 -16.88 -7.21 -6.52
C LYS A 19 -17.09 -7.61 -5.07
N HIS A 20 -16.32 -7.02 -4.15
CA HIS A 20 -16.39 -7.29 -2.73
C HIS A 20 -17.79 -6.96 -2.16
N ARG A 21 -18.34 -5.78 -2.49
CA ARG A 21 -19.69 -5.36 -2.06
C ARG A 21 -20.82 -6.25 -2.60
N GLN A 22 -20.60 -6.90 -3.75
CA GLN A 22 -21.58 -7.78 -4.39
C GLN A 22 -21.37 -9.26 -4.05
N GLY A 23 -20.31 -9.62 -3.31
CA GLY A 23 -19.95 -11.00 -3.03
C GLY A 23 -19.56 -11.79 -4.29
N LEU A 24 -19.00 -11.12 -5.30
CA LEU A 24 -18.55 -11.77 -6.52
C LEU A 24 -17.22 -12.50 -6.30
N PRO A 25 -16.92 -13.55 -7.09
CA PRO A 25 -15.61 -14.19 -7.08
C PRO A 25 -14.48 -13.19 -7.32
N MET A 26 -13.40 -13.34 -6.56
CA MET A 26 -12.22 -12.49 -6.63
C MET A 26 -10.96 -13.35 -6.79
N GLU A 27 -10.02 -12.85 -7.58
CA GLU A 27 -8.68 -13.40 -7.69
C GLU A 27 -7.88 -13.21 -6.39
N ALA A 28 -6.73 -13.87 -6.29
CA ALA A 28 -5.90 -13.80 -5.08
C ALA A 28 -5.49 -12.36 -4.73
N LEU A 29 -5.05 -11.58 -5.72
CA LEU A 29 -4.66 -10.18 -5.52
C LEU A 29 -5.87 -9.30 -5.13
N GLU A 30 -7.02 -9.55 -5.75
CA GLU A 30 -8.27 -8.84 -5.46
C GLU A 30 -8.74 -9.11 -4.03
N THR A 31 -8.57 -10.34 -3.54
CA THR A 31 -8.90 -10.71 -2.16
C THR A 31 -8.03 -9.97 -1.15
N ILE A 32 -6.72 -9.85 -1.42
CA ILE A 32 -5.80 -9.06 -0.57
C ILE A 32 -6.21 -7.57 -0.61
N ALA A 33 -6.49 -7.04 -1.80
CA ALA A 33 -6.91 -5.65 -1.97
C ALA A 33 -8.23 -5.36 -1.23
N ALA A 34 -9.21 -6.26 -1.30
CA ALA A 34 -10.48 -6.13 -0.59
C ALA A 34 -10.28 -6.04 0.93
N GLY A 35 -9.38 -6.87 1.50
CA GLY A 35 -9.06 -6.79 2.92
C GLY A 35 -8.51 -5.43 3.34
N TRP A 36 -7.64 -4.83 2.52
CA TRP A 36 -7.16 -3.47 2.77
C TRP A 36 -8.23 -2.41 2.56
N ILE A 37 -9.11 -2.56 1.57
CA ILE A 37 -10.24 -1.64 1.38
C ILE A 37 -11.17 -1.65 2.61
N ASP A 38 -11.42 -2.80 3.23
CA ASP A 38 -12.27 -2.90 4.43
C ASP A 38 -11.66 -2.19 5.65
N GLU A 39 -10.34 -2.18 5.77
CA GLU A 39 -9.63 -1.43 6.82
C GLU A 39 -9.67 0.11 6.60
N HIS A 40 -10.09 0.56 5.40
CA HIS A 40 -10.14 1.98 5.01
C HIS A 40 -11.54 2.43 4.53
N PRO A 41 -12.55 2.47 5.43
CA PRO A 41 -13.89 2.95 5.09
C PRO A 41 -13.92 4.39 4.56
N GLU A 42 -12.93 5.22 4.92
CA GLU A 42 -12.78 6.60 4.44
C GLU A 42 -12.56 6.71 2.93
N TYR A 43 -12.12 5.64 2.27
CA TYR A 43 -11.89 5.62 0.83
C TYR A 43 -13.06 5.04 0.03
N HIS A 44 -14.07 4.47 0.70
CA HIS A 44 -15.18 3.78 0.02
C HIS A 44 -15.95 4.70 -0.94
N GLU A 45 -16.09 5.99 -0.63
CA GLU A 45 -16.70 6.97 -1.54
C GLU A 45 -15.88 7.17 -2.82
N ASP A 46 -14.55 7.23 -2.71
CA ASP A 46 -13.67 7.37 -3.88
C ASP A 46 -13.66 6.13 -4.77
N LEU A 47 -13.94 4.96 -4.19
CA LEU A 47 -13.96 3.67 -4.89
C LEU A 47 -15.31 3.35 -5.54
N ALA A 48 -16.37 4.06 -5.16
CA ALA A 48 -17.74 3.77 -5.59
C ALA A 48 -18.03 4.09 -7.07
N ASP A 49 -17.21 4.94 -7.70
CA ASP A 49 -17.37 5.35 -9.10
C ASP A 49 -16.01 5.38 -9.81
N ALA A 50 -15.79 4.41 -10.70
CA ALA A 50 -14.53 4.25 -11.42
C ALA A 50 -14.23 5.42 -12.38
N ASP A 51 -15.24 5.99 -13.03
CA ASP A 51 -15.02 7.06 -14.00
C ASP A 51 -14.75 8.38 -13.27
N ALA A 52 -15.44 8.65 -12.16
CA ALA A 52 -15.13 9.76 -11.28
C ALA A 52 -13.73 9.61 -10.66
N ALA A 53 -13.36 8.40 -10.23
CA ALA A 53 -12.04 8.09 -9.71
C ALA A 53 -10.94 8.41 -10.72
N VAL A 54 -11.10 7.99 -11.99
CA VAL A 54 -10.14 8.26 -13.08
C VAL A 54 -10.06 9.75 -13.41
N ALA A 55 -11.17 10.47 -13.41
CA ALA A 55 -11.19 11.90 -13.71
C ALA A 55 -10.62 12.79 -12.58
N ARG A 56 -10.61 12.31 -11.33
CA ARG A 56 -10.20 13.10 -10.16
C ARG A 56 -8.69 13.37 -10.13
N VAL A 57 -8.33 14.58 -9.71
CA VAL A 57 -6.94 14.97 -9.44
C VAL A 57 -6.69 14.94 -7.93
N TYR A 58 -5.67 14.20 -7.52
CA TYR A 58 -5.19 14.15 -6.14
C TYR A 58 -3.85 14.87 -6.07
N ASP A 59 -3.87 16.18 -5.82
CA ASP A 59 -2.69 17.04 -5.78
C ASP A 59 -2.18 17.32 -4.35
N GLY A 60 -2.86 16.76 -3.33
CA GLY A 60 -2.52 16.94 -1.92
C GLY A 60 -2.82 18.33 -1.36
N SER A 61 -3.41 19.24 -2.15
CA SER A 61 -3.60 20.66 -1.78
C SER A 61 -4.57 20.87 -0.60
N ASN A 62 -5.49 19.93 -0.38
CA ASN A 62 -6.46 19.93 0.70
C ASN A 62 -6.04 19.07 1.90
N GLY A 63 -4.78 18.60 1.94
CA GLY A 63 -4.31 17.67 2.96
C GLY A 63 -4.94 16.27 2.88
N ARG A 64 -5.72 15.99 1.83
CA ARG A 64 -6.31 14.67 1.60
C ARG A 64 -5.29 13.79 0.90
N GLU A 65 -5.09 12.61 1.47
CA GLU A 65 -4.25 11.58 0.88
C GLU A 65 -4.88 11.02 -0.41
N ASN A 66 -4.03 10.51 -1.32
CA ASN A 66 -4.49 9.81 -2.50
C ASN A 66 -4.83 8.35 -2.15
N PRO A 67 -6.11 7.94 -2.13
CA PRO A 67 -6.54 6.61 -1.68
C PRO A 67 -5.90 5.49 -2.51
N PHE A 68 -5.73 5.72 -3.81
CA PHE A 68 -5.17 4.72 -4.72
C PHE A 68 -3.68 4.50 -4.48
N LEU A 69 -2.93 5.57 -4.21
CA LEU A 69 -1.53 5.45 -3.84
C LEU A 69 -1.38 4.71 -2.51
N HIS A 70 -2.19 5.09 -1.52
CA HIS A 70 -2.19 4.48 -0.20
C HIS A 70 -2.47 2.97 -0.26
N LEU A 71 -3.56 2.57 -0.92
CA LEU A 71 -3.91 1.16 -1.10
C LEU A 71 -2.87 0.40 -1.93
N SER A 72 -2.28 1.02 -2.95
CA SER A 72 -1.15 0.42 -3.70
C SER A 72 0.08 0.18 -2.80
N MET A 73 0.35 1.05 -1.82
CA MET A 73 1.45 0.83 -0.88
C MET A 73 1.15 -0.36 0.04
N HIS A 74 -0.09 -0.57 0.48
CA HIS A 74 -0.49 -1.77 1.21
C HIS A 74 -0.24 -3.04 0.41
N LEU A 75 -0.65 -3.07 -0.87
CA LEU A 75 -0.42 -4.21 -1.75
C LEU A 75 1.08 -4.45 -1.98
N SER A 76 1.85 -3.38 -2.18
CA SER A 76 3.30 -3.47 -2.34
C SER A 76 3.97 -4.12 -1.13
N ILE A 77 3.62 -3.68 0.09
CA ILE A 77 4.17 -4.25 1.32
C ILE A 77 3.72 -5.71 1.50
N SER A 78 2.46 -6.02 1.16
CA SER A 78 1.91 -7.37 1.24
C SER A 78 2.67 -8.35 0.32
N GLU A 79 2.93 -7.93 -0.93
CA GLU A 79 3.73 -8.70 -1.88
C GLU A 79 5.18 -8.86 -1.37
N GLN A 80 5.83 -7.76 -0.98
CA GLN A 80 7.18 -7.77 -0.41
C GLN A 80 7.31 -8.77 0.75
N CYS A 81 6.33 -8.81 1.65
CA CYS A 81 6.29 -9.75 2.77
C CYS A 81 6.06 -11.20 2.29
N SER A 82 5.18 -11.41 1.31
CA SER A 82 4.88 -12.74 0.75
C SER A 82 6.13 -13.41 0.18
N ILE A 83 6.94 -12.66 -0.57
CA ILE A 83 8.16 -13.17 -1.22
C ILE A 83 9.45 -12.88 -0.45
N ASP A 84 9.35 -12.23 0.73
CA ASP A 84 10.47 -11.73 1.53
C ASP A 84 11.51 -10.96 0.71
N GLN A 85 11.04 -9.99 -0.09
CA GLN A 85 11.88 -9.16 -0.95
C GLN A 85 11.55 -7.68 -0.70
N PRO A 86 12.50 -6.85 -0.23
CA PRO A 86 13.87 -7.20 0.14
C PRO A 86 13.97 -8.16 1.33
N ARG A 87 15.03 -8.96 1.35
CA ARG A 87 15.23 -10.03 2.35
C ARG A 87 15.13 -9.49 3.77
N GLY A 88 14.30 -10.14 4.59
CA GLY A 88 14.07 -9.77 5.98
C GLY A 88 12.90 -8.80 6.20
N ILE A 89 12.27 -8.29 5.13
CA ILE A 89 11.11 -7.41 5.26
C ILE A 89 9.93 -8.11 5.93
N ARG A 90 9.70 -9.39 5.63
CA ARG A 90 8.60 -10.16 6.25
C ARG A 90 8.73 -10.17 7.76
N GLN A 91 9.91 -10.57 8.26
CA GLN A 91 10.17 -10.61 9.70
C GLN A 91 10.10 -9.22 10.33
N ALA A 92 10.59 -8.18 9.65
CA ALA A 92 10.55 -6.81 10.16
C ALA A 92 9.11 -6.32 10.36
N VAL A 93 8.23 -6.57 9.39
CA VAL A 93 6.80 -6.20 9.46
C VAL A 93 6.06 -7.06 10.49
N GLU A 94 6.32 -8.37 10.58
CA GLU A 94 5.73 -9.25 11.59
C GLU A 94 6.07 -8.80 13.02
N LEU A 95 7.33 -8.44 13.29
CA LEU A 95 7.75 -7.92 14.59
C LEU A 95 7.09 -6.57 14.90
N LEU A 96 6.99 -5.69 13.90
CA LEU A 96 6.31 -4.41 14.06
C LEU A 96 4.82 -4.59 14.36
N ALA A 97 4.14 -5.48 13.64
CA ALA A 97 2.73 -5.82 13.87
C ALA A 97 2.52 -6.40 15.27
N ALA A 98 3.40 -7.31 15.73
CA ALA A 98 3.35 -7.85 17.08
C ALA A 98 3.53 -6.75 18.15
N ARG A 99 4.44 -5.80 17.93
CA ARG A 99 4.64 -4.65 18.83
C ARG A 99 3.43 -3.72 18.88
N ARG A 100 2.78 -3.48 17.75
CA ARG A 100 1.61 -2.59 17.67
C ARG A 100 0.28 -3.26 18.01
N GLY A 101 0.25 -4.59 18.04
CA GLY A 101 -0.99 -5.36 18.13
C GLY A 101 -1.92 -5.14 16.93
N SER A 102 -1.40 -4.67 15.79
CA SER A 102 -2.18 -4.30 14.61
C SER A 102 -1.31 -4.36 13.35
N LEU A 103 -1.76 -5.14 12.37
CA LEU A 103 -1.12 -5.22 11.06
C LEU A 103 -1.33 -3.91 10.27
N LEU A 104 -2.52 -3.29 10.39
CA LEU A 104 -2.83 -2.00 9.78
C LEU A 104 -1.83 -0.92 10.22
N HIS A 105 -1.63 -0.76 11.53
CA HIS A 105 -0.67 0.21 12.06
C HIS A 105 0.77 -0.11 11.64
N ALA A 106 1.15 -1.39 11.59
CA ALA A 106 2.47 -1.78 11.11
C ALA A 106 2.68 -1.44 9.64
N HIS A 107 1.68 -1.65 8.79
CA HIS A 107 1.75 -1.24 7.39
C HIS A 107 1.86 0.27 7.25
N HIS A 108 1.06 1.08 7.95
CA HIS A 108 1.20 2.55 7.93
C HIS A 108 2.61 3.00 8.32
N GLU A 109 3.21 2.39 9.36
CA GLU A 109 4.58 2.71 9.74
C GLU A 109 5.62 2.22 8.72
N ALA A 110 5.40 1.08 8.08
CA ALA A 110 6.26 0.60 7.00
C ALA A 110 6.15 1.47 5.74
N MET A 111 4.97 2.05 5.46
CA MET A 111 4.75 2.96 4.34
C MET A 111 5.66 4.19 4.40
N ASP A 112 5.88 4.76 5.57
CA ASP A 112 6.82 5.88 5.72
C ASP A 112 8.24 5.48 5.28
N CYS A 113 8.68 4.28 5.69
CA CYS A 113 10.00 3.76 5.32
C CYS A 113 10.09 3.46 3.81
N LEU A 114 9.02 2.90 3.24
CA LEU A 114 8.89 2.65 1.80
C LEU A 114 8.92 3.97 1.00
N GLY A 115 8.14 4.96 1.43
CA GLY A 115 8.08 6.29 0.84
C GLY A 115 9.42 7.00 0.91
N GLN A 116 10.11 6.93 2.05
CA GLN A 116 11.47 7.47 2.19
C GLN A 116 12.44 6.82 1.20
N MET A 117 12.46 5.49 1.10
CA MET A 117 13.33 4.77 0.16
C MET A 117 13.07 5.21 -1.30
N MET A 118 11.79 5.31 -1.69
CA MET A 118 11.40 5.71 -3.05
C MET A 118 11.78 7.16 -3.34
N TRP A 119 11.56 8.07 -2.39
CA TRP A 119 11.93 9.48 -2.53
C TRP A 119 13.45 9.66 -2.65
N GLU A 120 14.22 8.97 -1.81
CA GLU A 120 15.69 9.01 -1.87
C GLU A 120 16.22 8.45 -3.19
N SER A 121 15.65 7.34 -3.67
CA SER A 121 15.96 6.74 -4.96
C SER A 121 15.71 7.73 -6.11
N GLN A 122 14.54 8.35 -6.14
CA GLN A 122 14.17 9.32 -7.17
C GLN A 122 15.07 10.56 -7.13
N ARG A 123 15.30 11.13 -5.94
CA ARG A 123 16.12 12.33 -5.77
C ARG A 123 17.57 12.11 -6.16
N ALA A 124 18.14 10.94 -5.83
CA ALA A 124 19.53 10.62 -6.11
C ALA A 124 19.75 9.93 -7.47
N GLY A 125 18.69 9.57 -8.19
CA GLY A 125 18.78 8.86 -9.46
C GLY A 125 19.41 7.46 -9.34
N ARG A 126 19.30 6.82 -8.17
CA ARG A 126 19.90 5.51 -7.86
C ARG A 126 18.82 4.46 -7.61
N PRO A 127 19.12 3.14 -7.76
CA PRO A 127 18.16 2.10 -7.40
C PRO A 127 17.67 2.22 -5.95
N PRO A 128 16.43 1.79 -5.64
CA PRO A 128 15.90 1.77 -4.28
C PRO A 128 16.79 0.98 -3.31
N ASP A 129 17.02 1.55 -2.13
CA ASP A 129 17.85 0.98 -1.07
C ASP A 129 17.03 0.02 -0.20
N GLY A 130 16.92 -1.23 -0.64
CA GLY A 130 16.16 -2.26 0.06
C GLY A 130 16.66 -2.54 1.48
N ASP A 131 17.99 -2.53 1.69
CA ASP A 131 18.59 -2.76 3.01
C ASP A 131 18.26 -1.61 3.96
N GLY A 132 18.34 -0.36 3.45
CA GLY A 132 17.93 0.84 4.19
C GLY A 132 16.44 0.81 4.59
N TYR A 133 15.57 0.35 3.68
CA TYR A 133 14.14 0.16 3.94
C TYR A 133 13.89 -0.86 5.04
N VAL A 134 14.47 -2.06 4.96
CA VAL A 134 14.32 -3.11 6.00
C VAL A 134 14.84 -2.61 7.35
N ALA A 135 16.01 -1.98 7.37
CA ALA A 135 16.58 -1.42 8.59
C ALA A 135 15.68 -0.33 9.20
N CYS A 136 14.99 0.47 8.38
CA CYS A 136 14.01 1.44 8.85
C CYS A 136 12.83 0.78 9.57
N VAL A 137 12.23 -0.25 8.97
CA VAL A 137 11.10 -0.98 9.57
C VAL A 137 11.53 -1.68 10.87
N GLN A 138 12.71 -2.33 10.88
CA GLN A 138 13.25 -2.98 12.07
C GLN A 138 13.47 -2.01 13.24
N ARG A 139 13.93 -0.78 12.98
CA ARG A 139 14.05 0.26 14.02
C ARG A 139 12.70 0.61 14.63
N ARG A 140 11.62 0.66 13.84
CA ARG A 140 10.27 0.90 14.35
C ARG A 140 9.75 -0.27 15.19
N ALA A 141 10.16 -1.49 14.85
CA ALA A 141 9.80 -2.69 15.61
C ALA A 141 10.56 -2.82 16.96
N THR A 142 11.66 -2.10 17.14
CA THR A 142 12.57 -2.29 18.29
C THR A 142 12.77 -1.07 19.17
N LYS A 143 12.48 0.15 18.70
CA LYS A 143 12.59 1.37 19.51
C LYS A 143 11.40 1.53 20.44
N ASP A 144 11.72 1.79 21.71
CA ASP A 144 10.77 2.14 22.79
C ASP A 144 10.06 3.46 22.58
#